data_AF-A0A964FMP2-F1
#
_entry.id   AF-A0A964FMP2-F1
#
_cell.length_a   1.000
_cell.length_b   1.000
_cell.length_c   1.000
_cell.angle_alpha   90.00
_cell.angle_beta   90.00
_cell.angle_gamma   90.00
#
_symmetry.space_group_name_H-M   'P 1'
#
loop_
_entity.id
_entity.type
_entity.pdbx_description
1 polymer ?
#
loop_
_entity_poly.entity_id
_entity_poly.type
_entity_poly.pdbx_seq_one_letter_code
_entity_poly.pdbx_strand_id
1 'polypeptide(L)'
;MSANTQIVESFWLARPSTSVAPDLLGCTLVRQFPDGETIRGMIVETEAYAPGDPACHAYRQQTPRNQAMFGRAGIGYVYLIYGMYHCFNVVTDAEGVGSAVLVRALQLDAPPVKFAAIPEKKQLRLAAGPGKLCKVLEIDRTFSGLPLDGGQALRLENRSEDFQQAVEEGTINFVQTTRIGITKGIDLPWRWYLGNCAAVSQL
;
A
#
# COMPACT_ATOMS: atom_id res chain seq x y z
N MET A 1 21.02 17.55 -0.10
CA MET A 1 21.46 16.28 0.50
C MET A 1 20.46 15.24 0.03
N SER A 2 20.87 14.31 -0.83
CA SER A 2 19.96 13.25 -1.26
C SER A 2 19.75 12.33 -0.07
N ALA A 3 18.55 12.33 0.50
CA ALA A 3 18.16 11.34 1.49
C ALA A 3 18.47 9.96 0.90
N ASN A 4 19.27 9.17 1.62
CA ASN A 4 19.74 7.88 1.17
C ASN A 4 18.52 6.94 1.13
N THR A 5 17.81 6.93 0.01
CA THR A 5 16.47 6.36 -0.05
C THR A 5 16.59 4.87 -0.25
N GLN A 6 16.48 4.11 0.84
CA GLN A 6 16.64 2.66 0.83
C GLN A 6 15.33 1.99 0.44
N ILE A 7 15.42 0.95 -0.39
CA ILE A 7 14.30 0.08 -0.77
C ILE A 7 13.90 -0.79 0.43
N VAL A 8 12.61 -1.06 0.59
CA VAL A 8 12.16 -2.06 1.57
C VAL A 8 12.57 -3.44 1.08
N GLU A 9 13.44 -4.09 1.84
CA GLU A 9 14.00 -5.38 1.47
C GLU A 9 12.94 -6.49 1.49
N SER A 10 12.96 -7.35 0.46
CA SER A 10 11.98 -8.44 0.31
C SER A 10 11.98 -9.42 1.50
N PHE A 11 13.14 -9.68 2.11
CA PHE A 11 13.24 -10.55 3.29
C PHE A 11 12.51 -9.95 4.51
N TRP A 12 12.50 -8.62 4.63
CA TRP A 12 11.79 -7.94 5.71
C TRP A 12 10.27 -8.00 5.50
N LEU A 13 9.82 -8.10 4.24
CA LEU A 13 8.41 -8.31 3.89
C LEU A 13 7.94 -9.76 4.03
N ALA A 14 8.86 -10.73 4.17
CA ALA A 14 8.58 -12.15 4.38
C ALA A 14 8.14 -12.43 5.83
N ARG A 15 7.14 -11.69 6.31
CA ARG A 15 6.49 -11.78 7.62
C ARG A 15 4.97 -11.78 7.43
N PRO A 16 4.17 -12.22 8.42
CA PRO A 16 2.71 -12.18 8.31
C PRO A 16 2.18 -10.77 7.98
N SER A 17 1.17 -10.69 7.11
CA SER A 17 0.61 -9.38 6.68
C SER A 17 0.08 -8.55 7.85
N THR A 18 -0.39 -9.18 8.92
CA THR A 18 -0.84 -8.49 10.15
C THR A 18 0.28 -7.78 10.89
N SER A 19 1.53 -8.24 10.72
CA SER A 19 2.72 -7.57 11.27
C SER A 19 3.27 -6.52 10.30
N VAL A 20 3.25 -6.83 8.99
CA VAL A 20 3.78 -5.94 7.96
C VAL A 20 2.87 -4.72 7.74
N ALA A 21 1.55 -4.86 7.82
CA ALA A 21 0.60 -3.79 7.55
C ALA A 21 0.81 -2.51 8.39
N PRO A 22 0.94 -2.57 9.74
CA PRO A 22 1.27 -1.39 10.52
C PRO A 22 2.68 -0.86 10.21
N ASP A 23 3.65 -1.75 9.95
CA ASP A 23 5.03 -1.33 9.67
C ASP A 23 5.17 -0.59 8.32
N LEU A 24 4.29 -0.87 7.35
CA LEU A 24 4.27 -0.15 6.07
C LEU A 24 3.77 1.29 6.18
N LEU A 25 3.12 1.68 7.27
CA LEU A 25 2.77 3.08 7.48
C LEU A 25 4.06 3.92 7.59
N GLY A 26 4.12 5.01 6.84
CA GLY A 26 5.30 5.87 6.72
C GLY A 26 6.28 5.45 5.61
N CYS A 27 6.20 4.23 5.08
CA CYS A 27 6.96 3.85 3.87
C CYS A 27 6.46 4.65 2.66
N THR A 28 7.29 4.78 1.63
CA THR A 28 6.95 5.57 0.44
C THR A 28 6.73 4.67 -0.77
N LEU A 29 5.57 4.82 -1.42
CA LEU A 29 5.33 4.22 -2.72
C LEU A 29 5.73 5.22 -3.82
N VAL A 30 6.57 4.78 -4.76
CA VAL A 30 7.11 5.65 -5.80
C VAL A 30 6.85 5.09 -7.18
N ARG A 31 6.34 5.95 -8.06
CA ARG A 31 6.08 5.65 -9.46
C ARG A 31 6.89 6.58 -10.36
N GLN A 32 7.77 6.00 -11.17
CA GLN A 32 8.55 6.71 -12.18
C GLN A 32 7.99 6.49 -13.59
N PHE A 33 7.60 7.57 -14.26
CA PHE A 33 6.97 7.53 -15.57
C PHE A 33 8.01 7.63 -16.70
N PRO A 34 7.68 7.14 -17.91
CA PRO A 34 8.60 7.18 -19.06
C PRO A 34 9.01 8.60 -19.50
N ASP A 35 8.20 9.61 -19.19
CA ASP A 35 8.47 11.02 -19.47
C ASP A 35 9.39 11.69 -18.42
N GLY A 36 9.81 10.95 -17.39
CA GLY A 36 10.66 11.42 -16.31
C GLY A 36 9.89 11.94 -15.09
N GLU A 37 8.56 12.05 -15.12
CA GLU A 37 7.78 12.40 -13.93
C GLU A 37 7.96 11.32 -12.86
N THR A 38 8.15 11.72 -11.60
CA THR A 38 8.16 10.80 -10.46
C THR A 38 7.12 11.23 -9.46
N ILE A 39 6.12 10.38 -9.22
CA ILE A 39 5.12 10.59 -8.18
C ILE A 39 5.52 9.77 -6.96
N ARG A 40 5.51 10.41 -5.80
CA ARG A 40 5.87 9.83 -4.50
C ARG A 40 4.69 10.04 -3.54
N GLY A 41 4.42 9.02 -2.73
CA GLY A 41 3.42 9.15 -1.68
C GLY A 41 3.71 8.24 -0.49
N MET A 42 3.71 8.83 0.69
CA MET A 42 3.83 8.11 1.96
C MET A 42 2.55 7.30 2.20
N ILE A 43 2.70 6.03 2.57
CA ILE A 43 1.59 5.14 2.93
C ILE A 43 1.04 5.59 4.29
N VAL A 44 -0.25 5.92 4.32
CA VAL A 44 -0.92 6.43 5.54
C VAL A 44 -2.08 5.56 6.01
N GLU A 45 -2.46 4.55 5.23
CA GLU A 45 -3.50 3.60 5.58
C GLU A 45 -3.28 2.25 4.88
N THR A 46 -3.39 1.17 5.64
CA THR A 46 -3.18 -0.21 5.19
C THR A 46 -4.23 -1.16 5.76
N GLU A 47 -4.45 -2.29 5.07
CA GLU A 47 -5.23 -3.43 5.58
C GLU A 47 -4.48 -4.74 5.37
N ALA A 48 -4.55 -5.64 6.35
CA ALA A 48 -3.98 -6.97 6.23
C ALA A 48 -5.00 -8.02 5.77
N TYR A 49 -4.52 -8.94 4.94
CA TYR A 49 -5.22 -10.14 4.51
C TYR A 49 -4.26 -11.33 4.65
N ALA A 50 -4.68 -12.35 5.40
CA ALA A 50 -3.82 -13.44 5.85
C ALA A 50 -4.48 -14.82 5.59
N PRO A 51 -3.74 -15.93 5.69
CA PRO A 51 -4.32 -17.27 5.67
C PRO A 51 -5.41 -17.44 6.75
N GLY A 52 -6.50 -18.13 6.41
CA GLY A 52 -7.64 -18.36 7.32
C GLY A 52 -8.63 -17.19 7.42
N ASP A 53 -8.35 -16.05 6.80
CA ASP A 53 -9.27 -14.90 6.78
C ASP A 53 -10.34 -15.04 5.71
N PRO A 54 -11.64 -15.07 6.07
CA PRO A 54 -12.71 -15.25 5.10
C PRO A 54 -12.91 -14.07 4.13
N ALA A 55 -12.30 -12.91 4.39
CA ALA A 55 -12.27 -11.77 3.47
C ALA A 55 -11.09 -11.82 2.49
N CYS A 56 -10.10 -12.67 2.74
CA CYS A 56 -8.89 -12.78 1.95
C CYS A 56 -9.15 -13.50 0.61
N HIS A 57 -8.60 -12.98 -0.48
CA HIS A 57 -8.74 -13.64 -1.79
C HIS A 57 -8.10 -15.02 -1.84
N ALA A 58 -7.14 -15.32 -0.95
CA ALA A 58 -6.50 -16.62 -0.83
C ALA A 58 -7.24 -17.61 0.09
N TYR A 59 -8.36 -17.23 0.72
CA TYR A 59 -9.02 -18.03 1.77
C TYR A 59 -9.36 -19.46 1.37
N ARG A 60 -9.84 -19.67 0.13
CA ARG A 60 -10.32 -20.99 -0.33
C ARG A 60 -9.26 -21.75 -1.12
N GLN A 61 -8.81 -21.16 -2.21
CA GLN A 61 -7.87 -21.80 -3.14
C GLN A 61 -7.14 -20.75 -3.98
N GLN A 62 -6.00 -21.17 -4.51
CA GLN A 62 -5.28 -20.43 -5.53
C GLN A 62 -6.02 -20.50 -6.87
N THR A 63 -6.02 -19.39 -7.59
CA THR A 63 -6.66 -19.18 -8.89
C THR A 63 -5.76 -18.26 -9.73
N PRO A 64 -5.92 -18.20 -11.06
CA PRO A 64 -5.17 -17.26 -11.89
C PRO A 64 -5.31 -15.79 -11.44
N ARG A 65 -6.44 -15.43 -10.82
CA ARG A 65 -6.70 -14.05 -10.35
C ARG A 65 -5.92 -13.68 -9.10
N ASN A 66 -5.69 -14.62 -8.18
CA ASN A 66 -5.02 -14.37 -6.90
C ASN A 66 -3.62 -15.00 -6.84
N GLN A 67 -3.13 -15.62 -7.92
CA GLN A 67 -1.87 -16.36 -7.93
C GLN A 67 -0.67 -15.54 -7.43
N ALA A 68 -0.63 -14.24 -7.75
CA ALA A 68 0.46 -13.36 -7.35
C ALA A 68 0.53 -13.23 -5.82
N MET A 69 -0.59 -13.36 -5.12
CA MET A 69 -0.65 -13.29 -3.65
C MET A 69 0.04 -14.47 -2.96
N PHE A 70 0.35 -15.54 -3.72
CA PHE A 70 1.11 -16.71 -3.25
C PHE A 70 2.58 -16.67 -3.73
N GLY A 71 3.01 -15.61 -4.42
CA GLY A 71 4.39 -15.45 -4.86
C GLY A 71 5.33 -15.04 -3.71
N ARG A 72 6.59 -14.77 -4.05
CA ARG A 72 7.57 -14.24 -3.09
C ARG A 72 7.14 -12.89 -2.50
N ALA A 73 7.54 -12.62 -1.25
CA ALA A 73 7.35 -11.32 -0.62
C ALA A 73 8.01 -10.18 -1.41
N GLY A 74 7.42 -8.97 -1.35
CA GLY A 74 7.95 -7.79 -2.02
C GLY A 74 7.58 -7.65 -3.49
N ILE A 75 6.59 -8.40 -3.97
CA ILE A 75 5.96 -8.17 -5.27
C ILE A 75 4.59 -7.48 -5.12
N GLY A 76 4.15 -6.79 -6.17
CA GLY A 76 2.81 -6.21 -6.24
C GLY A 76 1.76 -7.29 -6.49
N TYR A 77 0.59 -7.17 -5.87
CA TYR A 77 -0.62 -7.89 -6.25
C TYR A 77 -1.72 -6.88 -6.59
N VAL A 78 -2.14 -6.87 -7.85
CA VAL A 78 -3.15 -5.91 -8.34
C VAL A 78 -4.36 -6.63 -8.89
N TYR A 79 -5.54 -6.25 -8.39
CA TYR A 79 -6.81 -6.78 -8.88
C TYR A 79 -7.80 -5.67 -9.19
N LEU A 80 -8.78 -5.99 -10.04
CA LEU A 80 -9.89 -5.11 -10.38
C LEU A 80 -11.08 -5.35 -9.43
N ILE A 81 -11.68 -4.28 -8.94
CA ILE A 81 -12.91 -4.26 -8.16
C ILE A 81 -13.97 -3.42 -8.88
N TYR A 82 -15.23 -3.86 -8.79
CA TYR A 82 -16.38 -3.23 -9.46
C TYR A 82 -16.21 -3.04 -10.98
N GLY A 83 -15.33 -3.82 -11.62
CA GLY A 83 -15.07 -3.75 -13.06
C GLY A 83 -14.33 -2.49 -13.54
N MET A 84 -13.93 -1.58 -12.65
CA MET A 84 -13.32 -0.30 -13.07
C MET A 84 -12.21 0.24 -12.17
N TYR A 85 -12.08 -0.21 -10.93
CA TYR A 85 -11.06 0.29 -10.00
C TYR A 85 -10.01 -0.77 -9.72
N HIS A 86 -8.74 -0.39 -9.73
CA HIS A 86 -7.66 -1.26 -9.28
C HIS A 86 -7.44 -1.13 -7.78
N CYS A 87 -7.01 -2.22 -7.15
CA CYS A 87 -6.50 -2.23 -5.77
C CYS A 87 -5.10 -2.83 -5.78
N PHE A 88 -4.15 -2.11 -5.19
CA PHE A 88 -2.75 -2.51 -5.09
C PHE A 88 -2.42 -3.06 -3.72
N ASN A 89 -1.75 -4.21 -3.69
CA ASN A 89 -1.32 -4.87 -2.47
C ASN A 89 0.17 -5.18 -2.56
N VAL A 90 0.83 -5.21 -1.40
CA VAL A 90 2.19 -5.73 -1.23
C VAL A 90 2.09 -7.18 -0.77
N VAL A 91 2.66 -8.11 -1.52
CA VAL A 91 2.70 -9.53 -1.13
C VAL A 91 3.72 -9.71 -0.01
N THR A 92 3.36 -10.54 0.97
CA THR A 92 4.08 -10.74 2.23
C THR A 92 4.17 -12.23 2.55
N ASP A 93 4.84 -12.57 3.66
CA ASP A 93 5.01 -13.94 4.14
C ASP A 93 5.87 -14.81 3.20
N ALA A 94 6.03 -16.09 3.52
CA ALA A 94 6.77 -17.04 2.72
C ALA A 94 6.07 -17.31 1.37
N GLU A 95 6.86 -17.62 0.34
CA GLU A 95 6.30 -18.04 -0.95
C GLU A 95 5.39 -19.27 -0.78
N GLY A 96 4.25 -19.27 -1.46
CA GLY A 96 3.18 -20.25 -1.30
C GLY A 96 2.17 -19.91 -0.20
N VAL A 97 2.42 -18.88 0.63
CA VAL A 97 1.46 -18.40 1.63
C VAL A 97 0.67 -17.23 1.06
N GLY A 98 -0.65 -17.39 0.93
CA GLY A 98 -1.54 -16.36 0.41
C GLY A 98 -1.72 -15.19 1.40
N SER A 99 -0.76 -14.27 1.44
CA SER A 99 -0.70 -13.17 2.41
C SER A 99 -0.32 -11.85 1.73
N ALA A 100 -1.09 -10.79 2.00
CA ALA A 100 -0.84 -9.48 1.40
C ALA A 100 -1.36 -8.32 2.26
N VAL A 101 -0.74 -7.16 2.08
CA VAL A 101 -1.18 -5.87 2.64
C VAL A 101 -1.77 -5.02 1.53
N LEU A 102 -3.05 -4.67 1.64
CA LEU A 102 -3.68 -3.66 0.79
C LEU A 102 -3.17 -2.28 1.21
N VAL A 103 -2.61 -1.54 0.25
CA VAL A 103 -2.34 -0.11 0.45
C VAL A 103 -3.62 0.65 0.15
N ARG A 104 -4.15 1.39 1.12
CA ARG A 104 -5.45 2.07 1.00
C ARG A 104 -5.34 3.54 0.70
N ALA A 105 -4.34 4.21 1.24
CA ALA A 105 -4.20 5.63 1.02
C ALA A 105 -2.74 6.07 1.06
N LEU A 106 -2.46 7.12 0.28
CA LEU A 106 -1.17 7.79 0.25
C LEU A 106 -1.35 9.27 0.56
N GLN A 107 -0.43 9.82 1.34
CA GLN A 107 -0.16 11.26 1.38
C GLN A 107 0.91 11.56 0.33
N LEU A 108 0.51 12.25 -0.74
CA LEU A 108 1.42 12.59 -1.84
C LEU A 108 2.36 13.73 -1.43
N ASP A 109 3.63 13.66 -1.85
CA ASP A 109 4.61 14.74 -1.61
C ASP A 109 4.17 16.04 -2.30
N ALA A 110 3.56 15.91 -3.48
CA ALA A 110 2.97 16.99 -4.26
C ALA A 110 1.84 16.45 -5.16
N PRO A 111 0.87 17.28 -5.56
CA PRO A 111 -0.09 16.91 -6.60
C PRO A 111 0.65 16.66 -7.94
N PRO A 112 0.41 15.53 -8.63
CA PRO A 112 0.98 15.31 -9.96
C PRO A 112 0.50 16.36 -10.96
N VAL A 113 1.27 16.59 -12.03
CA VAL A 113 1.00 17.67 -12.99
C VAL A 113 -0.42 17.59 -13.56
N LYS A 114 -0.87 16.37 -13.91
CA LYS A 114 -2.23 16.11 -14.42
C LYS A 114 -3.36 16.48 -13.44
N PHE A 115 -3.06 16.67 -12.16
CA PHE A 115 -4.00 17.01 -11.10
C PHE A 115 -3.79 18.41 -10.52
N ALA A 116 -2.84 19.20 -11.05
CA ALA A 116 -2.49 20.52 -10.52
C ALA A 116 -3.68 21.51 -10.50
N ALA A 117 -4.64 21.36 -11.41
CA ALA A 117 -5.85 22.20 -11.47
C ALA A 117 -6.89 21.89 -10.37
N ILE A 118 -6.71 20.80 -9.60
CA ILE A 118 -7.61 20.48 -8.49
C ILE A 118 -7.33 21.46 -7.33
N PRO A 119 -8.38 22.03 -6.69
CA PRO A 119 -8.18 22.93 -5.55
C PRO A 119 -7.34 22.29 -4.44
N GLU A 120 -6.43 23.06 -3.85
CA GLU A 120 -5.48 22.62 -2.81
C GLU A 120 -6.13 21.77 -1.70
N LYS A 121 -7.29 22.22 -1.19
CA LYS A 121 -8.07 21.48 -0.16
C LYS A 121 -8.46 20.06 -0.57
N LYS A 122 -8.59 19.79 -1.88
CA LYS A 122 -8.91 18.47 -2.44
C LYS A 122 -7.65 17.70 -2.85
N GLN A 123 -6.51 18.37 -3.04
CA GLN A 123 -5.25 17.73 -3.42
C GLN A 123 -4.77 16.75 -2.35
N LEU A 124 -4.94 17.10 -1.07
CA LEU A 124 -4.62 16.21 0.07
C LEU A 124 -5.39 14.87 0.06
N ARG A 125 -6.51 14.80 -0.67
CA ARG A 125 -7.36 13.59 -0.76
C ARG A 125 -7.31 12.91 -2.13
N LEU A 126 -6.34 13.29 -2.98
CA LEU A 126 -6.15 12.72 -4.32
C LEU A 126 -5.91 11.21 -4.29
N ALA A 127 -5.12 10.74 -3.32
CA ALA A 127 -4.82 9.32 -3.12
C ALA A 127 -5.47 8.75 -1.84
N ALA A 128 -6.54 9.39 -1.35
CA ALA A 128 -7.29 8.96 -0.16
C ALA A 128 -8.32 7.87 -0.52
N GLY A 129 -7.82 6.68 -0.86
CA GLY A 129 -8.61 5.48 -1.15
C GLY A 129 -7.92 4.53 -2.14
N PRO A 130 -8.18 3.21 -2.06
CA PRO A 130 -7.39 2.20 -2.78
C PRO A 130 -7.52 2.35 -4.30
N GLY A 131 -8.72 2.62 -4.82
CA GLY A 131 -8.91 2.91 -6.25
C GLY A 131 -8.34 4.28 -6.67
N LYS A 132 -8.31 5.25 -5.76
CA LYS A 132 -7.82 6.60 -6.04
C LYS A 132 -6.30 6.63 -6.17
N LEU A 133 -5.57 6.01 -5.23
CA LEU A 133 -4.12 5.94 -5.34
C LEU A 133 -3.68 5.20 -6.61
N CYS A 134 -4.35 4.10 -6.98
CA CYS A 134 -4.07 3.41 -8.22
C CYS A 134 -4.33 4.31 -9.44
N LYS A 135 -5.40 5.12 -9.44
CA LYS A 135 -5.66 6.08 -10.51
C LYS A 135 -4.60 7.18 -10.58
N VAL A 136 -4.15 7.68 -9.43
CA VAL A 136 -3.12 8.73 -9.37
C VAL A 136 -1.80 8.20 -9.93
N LEU A 137 -1.37 7.03 -9.48
CA LEU A 137 -0.11 6.39 -9.86
C LEU A 137 -0.17 5.57 -11.15
N GLU A 138 -1.34 5.50 -11.81
CA GLU A 138 -1.59 4.68 -12.99
C GLU A 138 -1.20 3.21 -12.80
N ILE A 139 -1.53 2.67 -11.62
CA ILE A 139 -1.33 1.26 -11.29
C ILE A 139 -2.52 0.48 -11.85
N ASP A 140 -2.21 -0.44 -12.75
CA ASP A 140 -3.13 -1.43 -13.30
C ASP A 140 -2.63 -2.86 -13.07
N ARG A 141 -3.31 -3.84 -13.66
CA ARG A 141 -2.98 -5.27 -13.50
C ARG A 141 -1.60 -5.65 -14.05
N THR A 142 -0.97 -4.84 -14.91
CA THR A 142 0.38 -5.14 -15.44
C THR A 142 1.45 -5.07 -14.35
N PHE A 143 1.17 -4.39 -13.23
CA PHE A 143 2.03 -4.35 -12.05
C PHE A 143 1.87 -5.58 -11.14
N SER A 144 0.88 -6.45 -11.39
CA SER A 144 0.70 -7.65 -10.57
C SER A 144 1.79 -8.68 -10.87
N GLY A 145 2.46 -9.16 -9.82
CA GLY A 145 3.58 -10.10 -9.89
C GLY A 145 4.94 -9.43 -10.07
N LEU A 146 5.00 -8.12 -10.28
CA LEU A 146 6.26 -7.41 -10.45
C LEU A 146 6.93 -7.11 -9.10
N PRO A 147 8.27 -7.13 -9.02
CA PRO A 147 9.00 -6.69 -7.83
C PRO A 147 8.70 -5.23 -7.48
N LEU A 148 8.90 -4.86 -6.21
CA LEU A 148 8.81 -3.47 -5.73
C LEU A 148 10.19 -2.90 -5.37
N ASP A 149 11.23 -3.36 -6.06
CA ASP A 149 12.62 -2.96 -5.82
C ASP A 149 13.05 -1.72 -6.64
N GLY A 150 14.27 -1.22 -6.39
CA GLY A 150 14.78 0.01 -6.99
C GLY A 150 14.96 -0.01 -8.51
N GLY A 151 14.97 -1.19 -9.14
CA GLY A 151 15.04 -1.33 -10.59
C GLY A 151 13.69 -1.18 -11.30
N GLN A 152 12.60 -1.07 -10.53
CA GLN A 152 11.24 -1.09 -11.07
C GLN A 152 10.63 0.30 -11.16
N ALA A 153 9.71 0.44 -12.12
CA ALA A 153 8.99 1.68 -12.35
C ALA A 153 7.97 1.99 -11.24
N LEU A 154 7.59 0.98 -10.46
CA LEU A 154 6.85 1.09 -9.19
C LEU A 154 7.69 0.42 -8.11
N ARG A 155 8.03 1.14 -7.05
CA ARG A 155 8.91 0.65 -5.98
C ARG A 155 8.44 1.09 -4.61
N LEU A 156 8.85 0.31 -3.61
CA LEU A 156 8.56 0.55 -2.20
C LEU A 156 9.85 0.95 -1.47
N GLU A 157 9.88 2.19 -1.01
CA GLU A 157 11.00 2.75 -0.27
C GLU A 157 10.68 2.74 1.24
N ASN A 158 11.72 2.62 2.07
CA ASN A 158 11.63 2.66 3.52
C ASN A 158 11.02 4.00 4.00
N ARG A 159 10.65 4.02 5.28
CA ARG A 159 10.35 5.27 5.99
C ARG A 159 11.51 6.26 5.84
N SER A 160 11.20 7.55 5.85
CA SER A 160 12.24 8.57 6.06
C SER A 160 12.84 8.41 7.45
N GLU A 161 14.08 8.86 7.62
CA GLU A 161 14.76 8.87 8.92
C GLU A 161 13.93 9.64 9.97
N ASP A 162 13.40 10.81 9.60
CA ASP A 162 12.52 11.61 10.47
C ASP A 162 11.26 10.85 10.90
N PHE A 163 10.61 10.12 9.98
CA PHE A 163 9.42 9.34 10.33
C PHE A 163 9.79 8.17 11.24
N GLN A 164 10.90 7.49 10.95
CA GLN A 164 11.37 6.37 11.76
C GLN A 164 11.74 6.82 13.18
N GLN A 165 12.42 7.96 13.31
CA GLN A 165 12.71 8.58 14.61
C GLN A 165 11.41 8.93 15.36
N ALA A 166 10.43 9.53 14.69
CA ALA A 166 9.14 9.85 15.31
C ALA A 166 8.38 8.59 15.80
N VAL A 167 8.52 7.47 15.09
CA VAL A 167 7.99 6.17 15.54
C VAL A 167 8.71 5.69 16.81
N GLU A 168 10.04 5.76 16.83
CA GLU A 168 10.86 5.34 17.98
C GLU A 168 10.64 6.20 19.23
N GLU A 169 10.40 7.49 19.04
CA GLU A 169 10.02 8.43 20.10
C GLU A 169 8.56 8.30 20.54
N GLY A 170 7.74 7.51 19.83
CA GLY A 170 6.33 7.31 20.13
C GLY A 170 5.45 8.52 19.85
N THR A 171 5.88 9.42 18.95
CA THR A 171 5.14 10.65 18.62
C THR A 171 4.16 10.48 17.45
N ILE A 172 4.23 9.35 16.74
CA ILE A 172 3.27 8.98 15.70
C ILE A 172 2.04 8.28 16.31
N ASN A 173 0.86 8.84 16.04
CA ASN A 173 -0.41 8.22 16.44
C ASN A 173 -0.84 7.17 15.39
N PHE A 174 -0.62 5.90 15.69
CA PHE A 174 -1.18 4.80 14.91
C PHE A 174 -2.56 4.40 15.44
N VAL A 175 -3.54 4.33 14.54
CA VAL A 175 -4.88 3.84 14.87
C VAL A 175 -5.09 2.47 14.24
N GLN A 176 -5.56 1.51 15.04
CA GLN A 176 -5.97 0.18 14.59
C GLN A 176 -7.49 0.04 14.67
N THR A 177 -8.11 -0.49 13.61
CA THR A 177 -9.57 -0.62 13.53
C THR A 177 -9.98 -1.73 12.53
N THR A 178 -11.29 -1.89 12.33
CA THR A 178 -11.88 -2.84 11.38
C THR A 178 -11.73 -2.38 9.93
N ARG A 179 -11.63 -3.36 9.03
CA ARG A 179 -11.46 -3.16 7.59
C ARG A 179 -12.72 -2.64 6.91
N ILE A 180 -12.55 -1.98 5.78
CA ILE A 180 -13.61 -1.30 5.03
C ILE A 180 -14.01 -2.14 3.81
N GLY A 181 -15.32 -2.25 3.56
CA GLY A 181 -15.85 -2.81 2.31
C GLY A 181 -15.80 -4.34 2.23
N ILE A 182 -15.66 -5.02 3.36
CA ILE A 182 -15.73 -6.48 3.46
C ILE A 182 -17.04 -6.92 4.13
N THR A 183 -17.51 -8.12 3.80
CA THR A 183 -18.77 -8.70 4.34
C THR A 183 -18.54 -9.89 5.26
N LYS A 184 -17.29 -10.34 5.41
CA LYS A 184 -16.87 -11.45 6.28
C LYS A 184 -15.61 -11.04 7.03
N GLY A 185 -15.36 -11.63 8.21
CA GLY A 185 -14.20 -11.24 9.02
C GLY A 185 -14.23 -9.75 9.41
N ILE A 186 -15.44 -9.21 9.58
CA ILE A 186 -15.71 -7.77 9.78
C ILE A 186 -15.19 -7.28 11.13
N ASP A 187 -15.13 -8.16 12.13
CA ASP A 187 -14.72 -7.84 13.49
C ASP A 187 -13.19 -7.87 13.66
N LEU A 188 -12.44 -8.33 12.65
CA LEU A 188 -10.98 -8.39 12.72
C LEU A 188 -10.39 -6.97 12.59
N PRO A 189 -9.62 -6.48 13.58
CA PRO A 189 -9.09 -5.13 13.60
C PRO A 189 -7.81 -5.04 12.75
N TRP A 190 -7.91 -5.41 11.47
CA TRP A 190 -6.78 -5.53 10.56
C TRP A 190 -6.69 -4.38 9.55
N ARG A 191 -7.07 -3.18 10.01
CA ARG A 191 -6.82 -1.90 9.32
C ARG A 191 -5.99 -1.01 10.23
N TRP A 192 -4.96 -0.39 9.69
CA TRP A 192 -4.12 0.58 10.39
C TRP A 192 -4.02 1.88 9.61
N TYR A 193 -3.98 3.01 10.30
CA TYR A 193 -3.78 4.32 9.67
C TYR A 193 -3.11 5.33 10.60
N LEU A 194 -2.59 6.41 10.01
CA LEU A 194 -2.05 7.55 10.74
C LEU A 194 -3.18 8.45 11.25
N GLY A 195 -3.28 8.61 12.57
CA GLY A 195 -4.20 9.53 13.20
C GLY A 195 -3.94 10.98 12.76
N ASN A 196 -5.01 11.78 12.67
CA ASN A 196 -4.95 13.20 12.25
C ASN A 196 -4.38 13.44 10.84
N CYS A 197 -4.25 12.41 9.99
CA CYS A 197 -3.80 12.57 8.61
C CYS A 197 -5.00 12.77 7.66
N ALA A 198 -5.06 13.92 6.97
CA ALA A 198 -6.16 14.26 6.05
C ALA A 198 -6.25 13.34 4.82
N ALA A 199 -5.16 12.63 4.49
CA ALA A 199 -5.08 11.71 3.37
C ALA A 199 -5.68 10.32 3.67
N VAL A 200 -6.01 10.01 4.93
CA VAL A 200 -6.71 8.77 5.28
C VAL A 200 -8.07 8.70 4.56
N SER A 201 -8.39 7.53 4.00
CA SER A 201 -9.51 7.37 3.08
C SER A 201 -10.85 7.54 3.78
N GLN A 202 -10.99 6.93 4.95
CA GLN A 202 -12.17 6.97 5.81
C GLN A 202 -11.71 6.88 7.25
N LEU A 203 -12.32 7.65 8.15
CA LEU A 203 -12.12 7.54 9.60
C LEU A 203 -13.11 6.51 10.12
#